data_AF-A0A8I1ECV3-F1
#
_entry.id   AF-A0A8I1ECV3-F1
#
_cell.length_a   1.000
_cell.length_b   1.000
_cell.length_c   1.000
_cell.angle_alpha   90.00
_cell.angle_beta   90.00
_cell.angle_gamma   90.00
#
_symmetry.space_group_name_H-M   'P 1'
#
loop_
_entity.id
_entity.type
_entity.pdbx_description
1 polymer ?
#
loop_
_entity_poly.entity_id
_entity_poly.type
_entity_poly.pdbx_seq_one_letter_code
_entity_poly.pdbx_strand_id
1 'polypeptide(L)'
;MDNYGLADFKFRSDSVNEDACGRWDCYVVVDCQLPSRQDAVGIDLGLKTTATCGDGESLESGRFYAGLGKSLEWASEQARNPA
;
A
#
# COMPACT_ATOMS: atom_id res chain seq x y z
N MET A 1 -25.68 12.98 -7.37
CA MET A 1 -25.13 11.91 -6.54
C MET A 1 -23.73 11.67 -7.03
N ASP A 2 -22.72 11.70 -6.15
CA ASP A 2 -21.38 11.30 -6.55
C ASP A 2 -21.34 9.76 -6.58
N ASN A 3 -20.58 9.18 -7.52
CA ASN A 3 -20.58 7.74 -7.78
C ASN A 3 -19.73 6.95 -6.76
N TYR A 4 -19.08 7.62 -5.80
CA TYR A 4 -18.02 7.07 -4.97
C TYR A 4 -18.21 7.34 -3.47
N GLY A 5 -19.32 7.95 -3.05
CA GLY A 5 -19.57 8.41 -1.69
C GLY A 5 -18.59 9.47 -1.18
N LEU A 6 -17.90 10.19 -2.07
CA LEU A 6 -16.81 11.11 -1.67
C LEU A 6 -17.33 12.38 -1.00
N ALA A 7 -18.59 12.77 -1.25
CA ALA A 7 -19.19 13.95 -0.62
C ALA A 7 -19.30 13.85 0.92
N ASP A 8 -19.25 12.63 1.47
CA ASP A 8 -19.33 12.41 2.92
C ASP A 8 -17.99 12.65 3.64
N PHE A 9 -16.91 12.92 2.89
CA PHE A 9 -15.57 13.05 3.44
C PHE A 9 -15.00 14.45 3.25
N LYS A 10 -14.19 14.88 4.23
CA LYS A 10 -13.39 16.10 4.11
C LYS A 10 -12.06 15.78 3.44
N PHE A 11 -11.77 16.43 2.31
CA PHE A 11 -10.51 16.26 1.59
C PHE A 11 -9.34 16.93 2.31
N ARG A 12 -8.17 16.33 2.14
CA ARG A 12 -6.86 16.83 2.56
C ARG A 12 -5.97 17.00 1.34
N SER A 13 -4.82 16.32 1.32
CA SER A 13 -3.90 16.33 0.20
C SER A 13 -4.39 15.42 -0.92
N ASP A 14 -4.07 15.78 -2.15
CA ASP A 14 -4.30 14.98 -3.33
C ASP A 14 -3.02 14.84 -4.16
N SER A 15 -3.03 13.90 -5.09
CA SER A 15 -2.01 13.78 -6.12
C SER A 15 -2.58 13.18 -7.39
N VAL A 16 -2.09 13.65 -8.53
CA VAL A 16 -2.46 13.15 -9.86
C VAL A 16 -1.17 12.78 -10.57
N ASN A 17 -1.08 11.55 -11.04
CA ASN A 17 0.13 11.02 -11.65
C ASN A 17 -0.22 10.22 -12.89
N GLU A 18 0.66 10.26 -13.89
CA GLU A 18 0.64 9.35 -15.04
C GLU A 18 1.63 8.22 -14.77
N ASP A 19 1.19 6.97 -14.90
CA ASP A 19 2.07 5.82 -14.80
C ASP A 19 2.91 5.65 -16.07
N ALA A 20 3.93 4.78 -16.02
CA ALA A 20 4.83 4.55 -17.15
C ALA A 20 4.14 3.92 -18.38
N CYS A 21 2.87 3.54 -18.28
CA CYS A 21 2.06 2.98 -19.36
C CYS A 21 1.04 4.01 -19.92
N GLY A 22 1.05 5.25 -19.43
CA GLY A 22 0.15 6.32 -19.87
C GLY A 22 -1.22 6.31 -19.21
N ARG A 23 -1.43 5.53 -18.14
CA ARG A 23 -2.67 5.59 -17.34
C ARG A 23 -2.56 6.71 -16.32
N TRP A 24 -3.63 7.47 -16.17
CA TRP A 24 -3.74 8.55 -15.18
C TRP A 24 -4.44 8.06 -13.92
N ASP A 25 -3.77 8.20 -12.78
CA ASP A 25 -4.27 7.85 -11.46
C ASP A 25 -4.41 9.11 -10.59
N CYS A 26 -5.53 9.24 -9.88
CA CYS A 26 -5.80 10.32 -8.93
C CYS A 26 -6.00 9.74 -7.53
N TYR A 27 -5.26 10.27 -6.56
CA TYR A 27 -5.33 9.89 -5.16
C TYR A 27 -5.83 11.08 -4.35
N VAL A 28 -6.86 10.87 -3.53
CA VAL A 28 -7.40 11.89 -2.63
C VAL A 28 -7.36 11.37 -1.21
N VAL A 29 -6.71 12.11 -0.32
CA VAL A 29 -6.70 11.80 1.12
C VAL A 29 -7.93 12.41 1.76
N VAL A 30 -8.63 11.61 2.57
CA VAL A 30 -9.83 12.01 3.30
C VAL A 30 -9.62 11.91 4.81
N ASP A 31 -10.24 12.80 5.57
CA ASP A 31 -10.44 12.59 7.00
C ASP A 31 -11.52 11.52 7.22
N CYS A 32 -11.22 10.52 8.06
CA CYS A 32 -12.20 9.52 8.48
C CYS A 32 -12.07 9.23 9.98
N GLN A 33 -13.19 8.85 10.60
CA GLN A 33 -13.20 8.40 11.98
C GLN A 33 -12.59 6.99 12.03
N LEU A 34 -11.43 6.84 12.66
CA LEU A 34 -10.85 5.51 12.89
C LEU A 34 -11.57 4.82 14.06
N PRO A 35 -11.81 3.49 13.98
CA PRO A 35 -12.33 2.75 15.12
C PRO A 35 -11.34 2.82 16.30
N SER A 36 -11.86 2.87 17.52
CA SER A 36 -11.02 2.83 18.72
C SER A 36 -10.26 1.50 18.77
N ARG A 37 -8.93 1.53 18.72
CA ARG A 37 -8.11 0.34 18.94
C ARG A 37 -7.91 0.11 20.43
N GLN A 38 -8.29 -1.07 20.91
CA GLN A 38 -8.05 -1.49 22.30
C GLN A 38 -6.75 -2.30 22.44
N ASP A 39 -6.30 -2.95 21.36
CA ASP A 39 -5.13 -3.85 21.37
C ASP A 39 -3.95 -3.26 20.60
N ALA A 40 -3.45 -2.10 21.06
CA ALA A 40 -2.28 -1.48 20.45
C ALA A 40 -0.99 -2.18 20.90
N VAL A 41 -0.21 -2.70 19.94
CA VAL A 41 1.11 -3.29 20.17
C VAL A 41 2.19 -2.36 19.61
N GLY A 42 3.24 -2.11 20.40
CA GLY A 42 4.40 -1.35 19.95
C GLY A 42 5.24 -2.16 18.96
N ILE A 43 5.69 -1.52 17.88
CA ILE A 43 6.49 -2.16 16.83
C ILE A 43 7.86 -1.50 16.76
N ASP A 44 8.92 -2.28 16.98
CA ASP A 44 10.31 -1.88 16.75
C ASP A 44 10.83 -2.51 15.46
N LEU A 45 11.31 -1.69 14.53
CA LEU A 45 11.72 -2.15 13.20
C LEU A 45 13.15 -2.70 13.23
N GLY A 46 13.33 -3.88 12.63
CA GLY A 46 14.60 -4.61 12.65
C GLY A 46 15.30 -4.70 11.29
N LEU A 47 16.58 -5.09 11.32
CA LEU A 47 17.37 -5.40 10.12
C LEU A 47 17.36 -6.90 9.78
N LYS A 48 17.43 -7.77 10.80
CA LYS A 48 17.48 -9.24 10.62
C LYS A 48 16.08 -9.84 10.61
N THR A 49 15.24 -9.41 11.55
CA THR A 49 13.79 -9.59 11.55
C THR A 49 13.16 -8.34 10.94
N THR A 50 11.95 -8.44 10.40
CA THR A 50 11.22 -7.28 9.90
C THR A 50 10.81 -6.36 11.05
N ALA A 51 10.31 -6.93 12.14
CA ALA A 51 9.99 -6.18 13.35
C ALA A 51 9.93 -7.06 14.60
N THR A 52 10.13 -6.46 15.77
CA THR A 52 9.83 -7.06 17.07
C THR A 52 8.67 -6.32 17.71
N CYS A 53 7.71 -7.08 18.22
CA CYS A 53 6.48 -6.58 18.79
C CYS A 53 6.57 -6.54 20.33
N GLY A 54 5.92 -5.56 20.96
CA GLY A 54 5.94 -5.38 22.41
C GLY A 54 5.21 -6.49 23.20
N ASP A 55 4.48 -7.36 22.51
CA ASP A 55 3.85 -8.57 23.05
C ASP A 55 4.79 -9.80 23.03
N GLY A 56 6.02 -9.63 22.52
CA GLY A 56 7.04 -10.68 22.44
C GLY A 56 7.07 -11.44 21.13
N GLU A 57 6.17 -11.15 20.18
CA GLU A 57 6.22 -11.74 18.84
C GLU A 57 7.29 -11.06 17.95
N SER A 58 7.77 -11.80 16.94
CA SER A 58 8.70 -11.30 15.93
C SER A 58 8.12 -11.55 14.54
N LEU A 59 8.12 -10.51 13.70
CA LEU A 59 7.88 -10.67 12.27
C LEU A 59 9.19 -11.04 11.58
N GLU A 60 9.30 -12.28 11.13
CA GLU A 60 10.46 -12.77 10.40
C GLU A 60 10.60 -12.13 9.02
N SER A 61 11.85 -11.97 8.56
CA SER A 61 12.13 -11.44 7.24
C SER A 61 11.73 -12.44 6.16
N GLY A 62 10.55 -12.24 5.57
CA GLY A 62 9.94 -13.22 4.67
C GLY A 62 10.66 -13.44 3.33
N ARG A 63 11.67 -12.62 2.97
CA ARG A 63 12.47 -12.70 1.71
C ARG A 63 11.64 -13.02 0.45
N PHE A 64 10.37 -12.62 0.43
CA PHE A 64 9.35 -13.12 -0.49
C PHE A 64 9.61 -12.71 -1.95
N TYR A 65 10.41 -11.67 -2.15
CA TYR A 65 10.83 -11.21 -3.47
C TYR A 65 11.94 -12.05 -4.13
N ALA A 66 12.64 -12.93 -3.39
CA ALA A 66 13.83 -13.62 -3.90
C ALA A 66 13.55 -14.49 -5.16
N GLY A 67 12.31 -14.89 -5.41
CA GLY A 67 11.89 -15.67 -6.58
C GLY A 67 11.03 -14.93 -7.61
N LEU A 68 10.68 -13.67 -7.38
CA LEU A 68 9.64 -12.99 -8.19
C LEU A 68 10.14 -12.40 -9.50
N GLY A 69 11.46 -12.41 -9.77
CA GLY A 69 12.06 -11.75 -10.94
C GLY A 69 11.37 -12.06 -12.26
N LYS A 70 11.19 -13.34 -12.61
CA LYS A 70 10.54 -13.75 -13.87
C LYS A 70 9.07 -13.33 -13.96
N SER A 71 8.34 -13.38 -12.84
CA SER A 71 6.93 -12.98 -12.81
C SER A 71 6.77 -11.47 -12.98
N LEU A 72 7.66 -10.69 -12.39
CA LEU A 72 7.69 -9.24 -12.50
C LEU A 72 8.08 -8.81 -13.93
N GLU A 73 9.06 -9.50 -14.52
CA GLU A 73 9.48 -9.28 -15.90
C GLU A 73 8.32 -9.52 -16.89
N TRP A 74 7.66 -10.68 -16.80
CA TRP A 74 6.50 -11.01 -17.63
C TRP A 74 5.36 -10.00 -17.48
N ALA A 75 5.04 -9.60 -16.24
CA ALA A 75 3.99 -8.61 -15.99
C ALA A 75 4.33 -7.25 -16.60
N SER A 76 5.60 -6.85 -16.55
CA SER A 76 6.08 -5.59 -17.14
C SER A 76 5.99 -5.59 -18.67
N GLU A 77 6.23 -6.73 -19.31
CA GLU A 77 6.09 -6.88 -20.77
C GLU A 77 4.63 -6.75 -21.21
N GLN A 78 3.70 -7.37 -20.50
CA GLN A 78 2.28 -7.24 -20.80
C GLN A 78 1.78 -5.81 -20.65
N ALA A 79 2.21 -5.09 -19.62
CA ALA A 79 1.81 -3.70 -19.40
C ALA A 79 2.28 -2.76 -20.52
N ARG A 80 3.41 -3.08 -21.18
CA ARG A 80 3.94 -2.31 -22.32
C ARG A 80 3.25 -2.59 -23.65
N ASN A 81 2.58 -3.73 -23.79
CA ASN A 81 1.91 -4.11 -25.02
C ASN A 81 0.43 -4.45 -24.74
N PRO A 82 -0.38 -3.45 -24.36
CA PRO A 82 -1.81 -3.64 -24.22
C PRO A 82 -2.40 -4.01 -25.58
N ALA A 83 -3.23 -5.04 -25.62
CA ALA A 83 -3.95 -5.50 -26.82
C ALA A 83 -4.88 -4.41 -27.39
#